data_AF-A0A661GMW7-F1
#
_entry.id   AF-A0A661GMW7-F1
#
_cell.length_a   1.000
_cell.length_b   1.000
_cell.length_c   1.000
_cell.angle_alpha   90.00
_cell.angle_beta   90.00
_cell.angle_gamma   90.00
#
_symmetry.space_group_name_H-M   'P 1'
#
loop_
_entity.id
_entity.type
_entity.pdbx_description
1 polymer ?
#
loop_
_entity_poly.entity_id
_entity_poly.type
_entity_poly.pdbx_seq_one_letter_code
_entity_poly.pdbx_strand_id
1 'polypeptide(L)'
;MQVFGVLLPGGGWNYGSSQTMSYDHNENEWTIPLNFNFGKTVVRGGRPFKLSVEFNYYVEQPDAFGPEWMIGFSIAPVVKNGLADWFK
;
A
#
# COMPACT_ATOMS: atom_id res chain seq x y z
N MET A 1 -9.31 12.71 5.64
CA MET A 1 -8.25 12.48 6.65
C MET A 1 -7.48 11.23 6.29
N GLN A 2 -6.15 11.24 6.40
CA GLN A 2 -5.32 10.07 6.11
C GLN A 2 -4.61 9.63 7.39
N VAL A 3 -4.72 8.35 7.72
CA VAL A 3 -4.01 7.72 8.85
C VAL A 3 -3.12 6.64 8.26
N PHE A 4 -1.85 6.62 8.67
CA PHE A 4 -0.94 5.57 8.23
C PHE A 4 -0.01 5.11 9.36
N GLY A 5 0.36 3.84 9.30
CA GLY A 5 1.35 3.22 10.17
C GLY A 5 2.07 2.12 9.43
N VAL A 6 3.39 2.02 9.63
CA VAL A 6 4.23 0.98 9.03
C VAL A 6 5.14 0.39 10.11
N LEU A 7 5.09 -0.93 10.26
CA LEU A 7 5.97 -1.72 11.10
C LEU A 7 7.05 -2.39 10.24
N LEU A 8 8.30 -2.22 10.66
CA LEU A 8 9.48 -2.77 10.00
C LEU A 8 10.25 -3.68 10.98
N PRO A 9 9.84 -4.96 11.16
CA PRO A 9 10.46 -5.86 12.13
C PRO A 9 11.84 -6.39 11.70
N GLY A 10 12.32 -6.00 10.52
CA GLY A 10 13.60 -6.45 9.97
C GLY A 10 13.44 -7.63 9.00
N GLY A 11 14.57 -8.11 8.45
CA GLY A 11 14.58 -9.22 7.49
C GLY A 11 13.87 -8.92 6.16
N GLY A 12 13.70 -7.64 5.82
CA GLY A 12 13.03 -7.19 4.59
C GLY A 12 11.50 -7.18 4.68
N TRP A 13 10.90 -7.52 5.82
CA TRP A 13 9.46 -7.45 6.01
C TRP A 13 8.98 -6.02 6.29
N ASN A 14 7.81 -5.69 5.75
CA ASN A 14 7.05 -4.49 6.08
C ASN A 14 5.57 -4.84 6.21
N TYR A 15 4.94 -4.32 7.24
CA TYR A 15 3.52 -4.42 7.46
C TYR A 15 2.99 -3.02 7.65
N GLY A 16 1.95 -2.65 6.92
CA GLY A 16 1.47 -1.30 6.90
C GLY A 16 -0.04 -1.22 6.80
N SER A 17 -0.53 -0.03 7.07
CA SER A 17 -1.91 0.33 6.87
C SER A 17 -1.92 1.81 6.52
N SER A 18 -2.60 2.17 5.43
CA SER A 18 -2.76 3.56 5.02
C SER A 18 -4.22 3.81 4.62
N GLN A 19 -5.06 4.15 5.61
CA GLN A 19 -6.45 4.48 5.37
C GLN A 19 -6.60 5.94 4.94
N THR A 20 -7.46 6.18 3.95
CA THR A 20 -7.86 7.53 3.55
C THR A 20 -9.37 7.64 3.70
N MET A 21 -9.82 8.33 4.74
CA MET A 21 -11.23 8.57 5.02
C MET A 21 -11.68 9.88 4.36
N SER A 22 -12.81 9.86 3.67
CA SER A 22 -13.43 11.05 3.07
C SER A 22 -14.89 11.17 3.52
N TYR A 23 -15.42 12.39 3.43
CA TYR A 23 -16.82 12.70 3.69
C TYR A 23 -17.38 13.43 2.47
N ASP A 24 -18.50 12.95 1.93
CA ASP A 24 -19.22 13.63 0.85
C ASP A 24 -20.37 14.45 1.46
N HIS A 25 -20.31 15.77 1.28
CA HIS A 25 -21.31 16.68 1.81
C HIS A 25 -22.60 16.73 0.97
N ASN A 26 -22.61 16.16 -0.24
CA ASN A 26 -23.79 16.15 -1.11
C ASN A 26 -24.71 14.99 -0.74
N GLU A 27 -24.12 13.81 -0.54
CA GLU A 27 -24.83 12.59 -0.15
C GLU A 27 -24.91 12.42 1.39
N ASN A 28 -24.20 13.27 2.16
CA ASN A 28 -24.08 13.20 3.64
C ASN A 28 -23.49 11.88 4.15
N GLU A 29 -22.62 11.23 3.37
CA GLU A 29 -22.09 9.90 3.67
C GLU A 29 -20.57 9.88 3.86
N TRP A 30 -20.10 8.94 4.66
CA TRP A 30 -18.69 8.71 4.93
C TRP A 30 -18.14 7.63 4.01
N THR A 31 -16.86 7.77 3.64
CA THR A 31 -16.09 6.70 2.99
C THR A 31 -14.99 6.26 3.92
N ILE A 32 -15.07 5.03 4.42
CA ILE A 32 -14.13 4.47 5.40
C ILE A 32 -13.49 3.21 4.84
N PRO A 33 -12.33 3.33 4.17
CA PRO A 33 -11.58 2.16 3.72
C PRO A 33 -10.63 1.65 4.82
N LEU A 34 -10.67 0.35 5.09
CA LEU A 34 -9.68 -0.38 5.84
C LEU A 34 -8.61 -0.90 4.88
N ASN A 35 -7.43 -0.28 4.91
CA ASN A 35 -6.28 -0.67 4.11
C ASN A 35 -5.29 -1.48 4.95
N PHE A 36 -4.80 -2.59 4.41
CA PHE A 36 -3.69 -3.35 4.96
C PHE A 36 -2.67 -3.65 3.85
N ASN A 37 -1.40 -3.48 4.16
CA ASN A 37 -0.30 -3.74 3.26
C ASN A 37 0.69 -4.70 3.90
N PHE A 38 1.09 -5.72 3.15
CA PHE A 38 2.10 -6.70 3.55
C PHE A 38 3.16 -6.74 2.48
N GLY A 39 4.40 -6.48 2.84
CA GLY A 39 5.50 -6.53 1.89
C GLY A 39 6.71 -7.31 2.42
N LYS A 40 7.46 -7.87 1.48
CA LYS A 40 8.74 -8.53 1.73
C LYS A 40 9.73 -8.17 0.63
N THR A 41 10.91 -7.73 1.04
CA THR A 41 12.05 -7.58 0.15
C THR A 41 12.91 -8.84 0.21
N VAL A 42 13.14 -9.47 -0.94
CA VAL A 42 14.01 -10.65 -1.07
C VAL A 42 15.16 -10.33 -2.01
N VAL A 43 16.36 -10.82 -1.70
CA VAL A 43 17.52 -10.70 -2.60
C VAL A 43 17.67 -12.02 -3.36
N ARG A 44 17.50 -11.96 -4.69
CA ARG A 44 17.67 -13.13 -5.56
C ARG A 44 18.66 -12.78 -6.67
N GLY A 45 19.72 -13.59 -6.82
CA GLY A 45 20.76 -13.36 -7.82
C GLY A 45 21.48 -12.01 -7.67
N GLY A 46 21.66 -11.54 -6.43
CA GLY A 46 22.30 -10.23 -6.15
C GLY A 46 21.41 -9.01 -6.42
N ARG A 47 20.16 -9.20 -6.85
CA ARG A 47 19.18 -8.12 -7.04
C ARG A 47 18.08 -8.18 -5.99
N PRO A 48 17.76 -7.06 -5.31
CA PRO A 48 16.60 -6.99 -4.43
C PRO A 48 15.29 -6.91 -5.23
N PHE A 49 14.28 -7.62 -4.77
CA PHE A 49 12.90 -7.59 -5.28
C PHE A 49 11.96 -7.26 -4.13
N LYS A 50 11.09 -6.28 -4.32
CA LYS A 50 10.00 -5.97 -3.39
C LYS A 50 8.74 -6.70 -3.85
N LEU A 51 8.25 -7.59 -3.00
CA LEU A 51 6.98 -8.29 -3.14
C LEU A 51 6.00 -7.62 -2.18
N SER A 52 4.83 -7.21 -2.65
CA SER A 52 3.81 -6.59 -1.79
C SER A 52 2.42 -7.10 -2.14
N VAL A 53 1.60 -7.24 -1.11
CA VAL A 53 0.17 -7.53 -1.18
C VAL A 53 -0.55 -6.41 -0.48
N GLU A 54 -1.59 -5.88 -1.10
CA GLU A 54 -2.44 -4.84 -0.55
C GLU A 54 -3.87 -5.36 -0.49
N PHE A 55 -4.53 -5.12 0.63
CA PHE A 55 -5.91 -5.44 0.85
C PHE A 55 -6.64 -4.17 1.26
N ASN A 56 -7.65 -3.78 0.49
CA ASN A 56 -8.55 -2.68 0.82
C ASN A 56 -9.95 -3.24 1.00
N TYR A 57 -10.61 -2.89 2.10
CA TYR A 57 -12.00 -3.20 2.36
C TYR A 57 -12.77 -1.91 2.65
N TYR A 58 -13.84 -1.66 1.90
CA TYR A 58 -14.64 -0.45 2.00
C TYR A 58 -15.84 -0.72 2.91
N VAL A 59 -15.78 -0.23 4.16
CA VAL A 59 -16.82 -0.47 5.18
C VAL A 59 -18.08 0.33 4.85
N GLU A 60 -17.88 1.57 4.42
CA GLU A 60 -18.92 2.48 3.94
C GLU A 60 -18.39 3.18 2.69
N GLN A 61 -19.23 3.28 1.67
CA GLN A 61 -18.97 3.99 0.42
C GLN A 61 -20.30 4.49 -0.16
N PRO A 62 -20.37 5.74 -0.67
CA PRO A 62 -21.60 6.32 -1.23
C PRO A 62 -22.04 5.76 -2.59
N ASP A 63 -21.41 4.68 -3.06
CA ASP A 63 -21.70 4.06 -4.35
C ASP A 63 -22.23 2.65 -4.13
N ALA A 64 -23.51 2.46 -4.46
CA ALA A 64 -24.23 1.19 -4.31
C ALA A 64 -23.70 0.07 -5.22
N PHE A 65 -22.85 0.37 -6.21
CA PHE A 65 -22.32 -0.60 -7.17
C PHE A 65 -20.79 -0.76 -7.10
N GLY A 66 -20.14 -0.09 -6.14
CA GLY A 66 -18.69 -0.16 -5.96
C GLY A 66 -18.21 -1.52 -5.43
N PRO A 67 -16.95 -1.92 -5.73
CA PRO A 67 -16.36 -3.13 -5.15
C PRO A 67 -16.09 -2.96 -3.65
N GLU A 68 -16.66 -3.85 -2.83
CA GLU A 68 -16.49 -3.85 -1.37
C GLU A 68 -15.05 -4.15 -0.93
N TRP A 69 -14.27 -4.82 -1.78
CA TRP A 69 -12.88 -5.15 -1.49
C TRP A 69 -12.00 -5.10 -2.74
N MET A 70 -10.72 -4.80 -2.54
CA MET A 70 -9.69 -4.81 -3.57
C MET A 70 -8.44 -5.51 -3.03
N ILE A 71 -7.90 -6.43 -3.82
CA ILE A 71 -6.62 -7.09 -3.54
C ILE A 71 -5.62 -6.70 -4.64
N GLY A 72 -4.51 -6.12 -4.24
CA GLY A 72 -3.40 -5.75 -5.12
C GLY A 72 -2.19 -6.62 -4.89
N PHE A 73 -1.53 -7.05 -5.96
CA PHE A 73 -0.24 -7.73 -5.90
C PHE A 73 0.79 -6.90 -6.66
N SER A 74 1.95 -6.66 -6.05
CA SER A 74 3.04 -5.90 -6.65
C SER A 74 4.36 -6.64 -6.54
N ILE A 75 5.06 -6.76 -7.66
CA ILE A 75 6.38 -7.35 -7.76
C ILE A 75 7.27 -6.34 -8.47
N ALA A 76 8.18 -5.72 -7.74
CA ALA A 76 9.03 -4.65 -8.26
C ALA A 76 10.51 -4.99 -8.05
N PRO A 77 11.33 -5.07 -9.12
CA PRO A 77 12.77 -5.12 -8.97
C PRO A 77 13.30 -3.77 -8.48
N VAL A 78 14.27 -3.77 -7.57
CA VAL A 78 14.98 -2.55 -7.19
C VAL A 78 16.05 -2.28 -8.25
N VAL A 79 15.86 -1.20 -9.01
CA VAL A 79 16.83 -0.73 -10.02
C VAL A 79 17.77 0.27 -9.35
N LYS A 80 19.08 0.11 -9.58
CA LYS A 80 20.08 1.07 -9.10
C LYS A 80 19.86 2.41 -9.79
N ASN A 81 19.87 3.49 -9.02
CA ASN A 81 19.78 4.83 -9.58
C ASN A 81 21.12 5.19 -10.24
N GLY A 82 21.16 5.27 -11.57
CA GLY A 82 22.36 5.63 -12.31
C GLY A 82 22.87 7.05 -12.04
N LEU A 83 21.99 7.98 -11.63
CA LEU A 83 22.37 9.34 -11.24
C LEU A 83 23.03 9.37 -9.85
N ALA A 84 22.69 8.43 -8.96
CA ALA A 84 23.30 8.37 -7.63
C ALA A 84 24.79 7.98 -7.68
N ASP A 85 25.23 7.32 -8.74
CA ASP A 85 26.64 7.00 -8.96
C ASP A 85 27.43 8.17 -9.59
N TRP A 86 26.77 9.24 -10.05
CA TRP A 86 27.43 10.46 -10.56
C TRP A 86 27.85 11.45 -9.47
N PHE A 87 27.26 11.34 -8.26
CA PHE A 87 27.57 12.21 -7.12
C PHE A 87 28.48 11.54 -6.07
N LYS A 88 29.15 10.45 -6.45
CA LYS A 88 30.17 9.77 -5.63
C LYS A 88 31.57 10.15 -6.06
#